data_AF-A0A8E2F1U9-F1
#
_entry.id   AF-A0A8E2F1U9-F1
#
_cell.length_a   1.000
_cell.length_b   1.000
_cell.length_c   1.000
_cell.angle_alpha   90.00
_cell.angle_beta   90.00
_cell.angle_gamma   90.00
#
_symmetry.space_group_name_H-M   'P 1'
#
loop_
_entity.id
_entity.type
_entity.pdbx_description
1 polymer ?
#
loop_
_entity_poly.entity_id
_entity_poly.type
_entity_poly.pdbx_seq_one_letter_code
_entity_poly.pdbx_strand_id
1 'polypeptide(L)'
;MGRCITPLQQAYLDAYAAACELVPRNLRRTVILFGGAASIAHGILDRKAKDVDILVGVEALAILDDAIINQREGFHRDSDGTIKWDKCDSQQIKLFEVTVELVELGGPFVPRFPEVVGFGEGYVATLPELVRLRASTLVGRGDASDHIDFVLLLSEARQQNINSLSSERTR
;
A
#
# COMPACT_ATOMS: atom_id res chain seq x y z
N MET A 1 -24.91 2.04 9.03
CA MET A 1 -23.80 3.00 9.11
C MET A 1 -22.79 2.62 8.04
N GLY A 2 -22.46 3.51 7.11
CA GLY A 2 -21.39 3.25 6.14
C GLY A 2 -20.08 3.02 6.91
N ARG A 3 -19.31 2.00 6.54
CA ARG A 3 -18.00 1.77 7.16
C ARG A 3 -17.06 2.90 6.71
N CYS A 4 -16.54 3.66 7.66
CA CYS A 4 -15.60 4.75 7.38
C CYS A 4 -14.17 4.32 7.72
N ILE A 5 -13.20 4.81 6.96
CA ILE A 5 -11.77 4.68 7.25
C ILE A 5 -11.49 5.28 8.64
N THR A 6 -10.76 4.53 9.47
CA THR A 6 -10.31 5.03 10.79
C THR A 6 -9.15 6.03 10.63
N PRO A 7 -8.87 6.90 11.62
CA PRO A 7 -7.73 7.83 11.55
C PRO A 7 -6.37 7.16 11.28
N LEU A 8 -6.14 5.97 11.85
CA LEU A 8 -4.92 5.19 11.60
C LEU A 8 -4.88 4.65 10.17
N GLN A 9 -6.00 4.10 9.67
CA GLN A 9 -6.10 3.66 8.28
C GLN A 9 -5.90 4.82 7.30
N GLN A 10 -6.38 6.02 7.64
CA GLN A 10 -6.10 7.22 6.86
C GLN A 10 -4.61 7.58 6.90
N ALA A 11 -3.95 7.46 8.06
CA ALA A 11 -2.51 7.71 8.17
C ALA A 11 -1.68 6.78 7.28
N TYR A 12 -2.11 5.52 7.07
CA TYR A 12 -1.47 4.62 6.11
C TYR A 12 -1.57 5.13 4.67
N LEU A 13 -2.74 5.63 4.26
CA LEU A 13 -2.93 6.20 2.92
C LEU A 13 -2.17 7.52 2.76
N ASP A 14 -2.09 8.32 3.81
CA ASP A 14 -1.36 9.60 3.80
C ASP A 14 0.16 9.38 3.72
N ALA A 15 0.70 8.37 4.41
CA ALA A 15 2.11 7.99 4.29
C ALA A 15 2.47 7.60 2.85
N TYR A 16 1.59 6.82 2.19
CA TYR A 16 1.74 6.50 0.77
C TYR A 16 1.66 7.74 -0.12
N ALA A 17 0.73 8.66 0.15
CA ALA A 17 0.60 9.91 -0.59
C ALA A 17 1.85 10.78 -0.45
N ALA A 18 2.41 10.91 0.75
CA ALA A 18 3.65 11.65 1.01
C ALA A 18 4.84 11.04 0.23
N ALA A 19 4.94 9.71 0.16
CA ALA A 19 5.95 9.04 -0.68
C ALA A 19 5.77 9.38 -2.17
N CYS A 20 4.53 9.43 -2.67
CA CYS A 20 4.25 9.82 -4.05
C CYS A 20 4.62 11.28 -4.34
N GLU A 21 4.41 12.19 -3.38
CA GLU A 21 4.72 13.60 -3.52
C GLU A 21 6.22 13.87 -3.65
N LEU A 22 7.04 13.12 -2.90
CA LEU A 22 8.50 13.17 -2.98
C LEU A 22 9.05 12.75 -4.34
N VAL A 23 8.33 11.88 -5.06
CA VAL A 23 8.79 11.30 -6.33
C VAL A 23 8.30 12.14 -7.52
N PRO A 24 9.17 12.48 -8.49
CA PRO A 24 8.78 13.18 -9.72
C PRO A 24 7.67 12.46 -10.48
N ARG A 25 6.73 13.22 -11.06
CA ARG A 25 5.53 12.69 -11.73
C ARG A 25 5.82 11.61 -12.77
N ASN A 26 6.89 11.73 -13.54
CA ASN A 26 7.28 10.76 -14.57
C ASN A 26 7.71 9.39 -13.99
N LEU A 27 8.07 9.33 -12.70
CA LEU A 27 8.49 8.12 -12.00
C LEU A 27 7.39 7.53 -11.10
N ARG A 28 6.30 8.24 -10.82
CA ARG A 28 5.23 7.77 -9.91
C ARG A 28 4.55 6.48 -10.37
N ARG A 29 4.62 6.14 -11.67
CA ARG A 29 4.17 4.83 -12.19
C ARG A 29 4.91 3.63 -11.60
N THR A 30 6.07 3.86 -10.98
CA THR A 30 6.86 2.84 -10.28
C THR A 30 6.77 3.00 -8.77
N VAL A 31 5.78 3.71 -8.24
CA VAL A 31 5.50 3.84 -6.79
C VAL A 31 4.12 3.26 -6.54
N ILE A 32 4.06 1.98 -6.17
CA ILE A 32 2.83 1.20 -6.17
C ILE A 32 2.50 0.76 -4.76
N LEU A 33 1.34 1.19 -4.24
CA LEU A 33 0.81 0.71 -2.97
C LEU A 33 0.40 -0.77 -3.12
N PHE A 34 0.88 -1.62 -2.22
CA PHE A 34 0.47 -3.03 -2.16
C PHE A 34 0.22 -3.48 -0.71
N GLY A 35 0.05 -4.78 -0.50
CA GLY A 35 -0.04 -5.35 0.85
C GLY A 35 -1.31 -4.94 1.60
N GLY A 36 -1.18 -4.70 2.91
CA GLY A 36 -2.31 -4.41 3.81
C GLY A 36 -3.00 -3.09 3.48
N ALA A 37 -2.23 -2.02 3.35
CA ALA A 37 -2.72 -0.68 3.06
C ALA A 37 -3.41 -0.57 1.69
N ALA A 38 -2.98 -1.34 0.69
CA ALA A 38 -3.68 -1.42 -0.59
C ALA A 38 -5.11 -1.96 -0.46
N SER A 39 -5.39 -2.87 0.47
CA SER A 39 -6.76 -3.33 0.71
C SER A 39 -7.66 -2.24 1.26
N ILE A 40 -7.12 -1.37 2.12
CA ILE A 40 -7.83 -0.19 2.63
C ILE A 40 -8.16 0.76 1.46
N ALA A 41 -7.21 0.97 0.54
CA ALA A 41 -7.43 1.77 -0.67
C ALA A 41 -8.56 1.21 -1.56
N HIS A 42 -8.78 -0.11 -1.55
CA HIS A 42 -9.91 -0.79 -2.21
C HIS A 42 -11.20 -0.84 -1.37
N GLY A 43 -11.24 -0.19 -0.20
CA GLY A 43 -12.41 -0.16 0.69
C GLY A 43 -12.58 -1.39 1.57
N ILE A 44 -11.58 -2.28 1.65
CA ILE A 44 -11.60 -3.48 2.49
C ILE A 44 -11.09 -3.10 3.90
N LEU A 45 -11.99 -2.54 4.70
CA LEU A 45 -11.64 -1.91 5.99
C LEU A 45 -11.49 -2.89 7.17
N ASP A 46 -11.97 -4.13 7.03
CA ASP A 46 -11.86 -5.16 8.08
C ASP A 46 -10.44 -5.74 8.18
N ARG A 47 -9.55 -5.36 7.27
CA ARG A 47 -8.17 -5.84 7.21
C ARG A 47 -7.27 -5.09 8.19
N LYS A 48 -6.47 -5.84 8.95
CA LYS A 48 -5.49 -5.30 9.89
C LYS A 48 -4.16 -5.05 9.16
N ALA A 49 -4.03 -3.90 8.50
CA ALA A 49 -2.72 -3.41 8.07
C ALA A 49 -1.89 -3.01 9.31
N LYS A 50 -0.58 -3.27 9.26
CA LYS A 50 0.37 -2.91 10.34
C LYS A 50 1.35 -1.83 9.87
N ASP A 51 1.56 -1.78 8.57
CA ASP A 51 2.57 -1.08 7.82
C ASP A 51 2.00 -0.66 6.46
N VAL A 52 2.79 0.16 5.75
CA VAL A 52 2.53 0.58 4.38
C VAL A 52 3.59 -0.03 3.48
N ASP A 53 3.19 -1.04 2.72
CA ASP A 53 4.06 -1.68 1.74
C ASP A 53 4.00 -0.93 0.39
N ILE A 54 5.16 -0.49 -0.11
CA ILE A 54 5.28 0.25 -1.37
C ILE A 54 6.28 -0.45 -2.28
N LEU A 55 5.83 -0.89 -3.45
CA LEU A 55 6.75 -1.31 -4.51
C LEU A 55 7.33 -0.08 -5.17
N VAL A 56 8.66 -0.04 -5.28
CA VAL A 56 9.40 1.10 -5.80
C VAL A 56 10.38 0.69 -6.89
N GLY A 57 10.33 1.38 -8.02
CA GLY A 57 11.37 1.27 -9.05
C GLY A 57 12.68 1.90 -8.58
N VAL A 58 13.82 1.43 -9.10
CA VAL A 58 15.18 1.82 -8.65
C VAL A 58 15.39 3.34 -8.59
N GLU A 59 14.95 4.08 -9.62
CA GLU A 59 15.09 5.55 -9.64
C GLU A 59 14.24 6.23 -8.57
N ALA A 60 13.02 5.76 -8.34
CA ALA A 60 12.14 6.29 -7.28
C ALA A 60 12.67 5.91 -5.89
N LEU A 61 13.22 4.71 -5.73
CA LEU A 61 13.84 4.25 -4.49
C LEU A 61 15.00 5.16 -4.08
N ALA A 62 15.89 5.54 -5.00
CA ALA A 62 16.99 6.45 -4.69
C ALA A 62 16.51 7.82 -4.16
N ILE A 63 15.40 8.33 -4.71
CA ILE A 63 14.80 9.61 -4.28
C ILE A 63 14.19 9.48 -2.88
N LEU A 64 13.49 8.38 -2.62
CA LEU A 64 12.89 8.11 -1.31
C LEU A 64 13.97 7.86 -0.25
N ASP A 65 15.05 7.14 -0.60
CA ASP A 65 16.19 6.93 0.30
C ASP A 65 16.86 8.25 0.69
N ASP A 66 17.08 9.15 -0.27
CA ASP A 66 17.57 10.50 0.03
C ASP A 66 16.60 11.27 0.94
N ALA A 67 15.30 11.19 0.70
CA ALA A 67 14.30 11.81 1.56
C ALA A 67 14.33 11.27 2.98
N ILE A 68 14.46 9.96 3.16
CA ILE A 68 14.56 9.29 4.46
C ILE A 68 15.86 9.69 5.19
N ILE A 69 16.99 9.74 4.48
CA ILE A 69 18.29 10.15 5.07
C ILE A 69 18.24 11.60 5.55
N ASN A 70 17.61 12.48 4.78
CA ASN A 70 17.50 13.90 5.08
C ASN A 70 16.24 14.27 5.88
N GLN A 71 15.51 13.27 6.39
CA GLN A 71 14.31 13.42 7.20
C GLN A 71 13.20 14.31 6.59
N ARG A 72 13.01 14.23 5.27
CA ARG A 72 12.05 15.05 4.52
C ARG A 72 10.63 14.53 4.67
N GLU A 73 9.66 15.45 4.73
CA GLU A 73 8.22 15.15 4.76
C GLU A 73 7.82 14.13 5.85
N GLY A 74 8.52 14.12 7.00
CA GLY A 74 8.24 13.23 8.12
C GLY A 74 8.82 11.81 8.00
N PHE A 75 9.48 11.46 6.88
CA PHE A 75 10.15 10.18 6.73
C PHE A 75 11.45 10.12 7.52
N HIS A 76 11.74 9.00 8.18
CA HIS A 76 13.01 8.80 8.89
C HIS A 76 13.29 7.30 9.09
N ARG A 77 14.51 6.96 9.50
CA ARG A 77 14.85 5.61 10.00
C ARG A 77 14.85 5.64 11.52
N ASP A 78 14.17 4.67 12.13
CA ASP A 78 14.30 4.39 13.56
C ASP A 78 15.64 3.68 13.84
N SER A 79 15.96 3.54 15.12
CA SER A 79 17.20 2.93 15.64
C SER A 79 17.43 1.49 15.18
N ASP A 80 16.37 0.75 14.85
CA ASP A 80 16.42 -0.61 14.31
C ASP A 80 16.56 -0.66 12.78
N GLY A 81 16.61 0.51 12.12
CA GLY A 81 16.67 0.64 10.67
C GLY A 81 15.31 0.64 9.96
N THR A 82 14.22 0.43 10.71
CA THR A 82 12.86 0.48 10.16
C THR A 82 12.55 1.89 9.64
N ILE A 83 11.97 1.98 8.44
CA ILE A 83 11.54 3.25 7.87
C ILE A 83 10.21 3.64 8.51
N LYS A 84 10.12 4.88 8.98
CA LYS A 84 8.96 5.47 9.63
C LYS A 84 8.51 6.71 8.89
N TRP A 85 7.23 7.02 9.01
CA TRP A 85 6.64 8.29 8.59
C TRP A 85 5.77 8.86 9.69
N ASP A 86 6.03 10.11 10.08
CA ASP A 86 5.29 10.80 11.13
C ASP A 86 4.15 11.63 10.54
N LYS A 87 2.91 11.26 10.91
CA LYS A 87 1.74 12.11 10.67
C LYS A 87 1.66 13.16 11.76
N CYS A 88 1.86 14.42 11.40
CA CYS A 88 1.73 15.55 12.32
C CYS A 88 0.45 16.36 12.07
N ASP A 89 -0.01 17.07 13.09
CA ASP A 89 -1.03 18.11 12.93
C ASP A 89 -0.43 19.44 12.45
N SER A 90 -1.27 20.47 12.32
CA SER A 90 -0.84 21.82 11.91
C SER A 90 0.18 22.49 12.85
N GLN A 91 0.31 22.00 14.09
CA GLN A 91 1.25 22.50 15.09
C GLN A 91 2.52 21.65 15.16
N GLN A 92 2.71 20.72 14.21
CA GLN A 92 3.83 19.77 14.18
C GLN A 92 3.84 18.80 15.36
N ILE A 93 2.67 18.53 15.96
CA ILE A 93 2.53 17.50 16.98
C ILE A 93 2.27 16.15 16.29
N LYS A 94 3.10 15.15 16.61
CA LYS A 94 2.94 13.79 16.08
C LYS A 94 1.64 13.16 16.56
N LEU A 95 0.79 12.77 15.61
CA LEU A 95 -0.48 12.07 15.82
C LEU A 95 -0.33 10.56 15.62
N PHE A 96 0.37 10.15 14.57
CA PHE A 96 0.63 8.75 14.24
C PHE A 96 2.07 8.59 13.75
N GLU A 97 2.64 7.42 14.03
CA GLU A 97 3.88 6.96 13.42
C GLU A 97 3.55 5.72 12.60
N VAL A 98 3.86 5.76 11.31
CA VAL A 98 3.55 4.70 10.36
C VAL A 98 4.84 4.00 9.95
N THR A 99 4.90 2.68 10.10
CA THR A 99 5.96 1.88 9.49
C THR A 99 5.75 1.81 7.98
N VAL A 100 6.79 2.07 7.21
CA VAL A 100 6.79 2.01 5.75
C VAL A 100 7.80 0.97 5.29
N GLU A 101 7.38 0.07 4.40
CA GLU A 101 8.27 -0.89 3.77
C GLU A 101 8.43 -0.55 2.28
N LEU A 102 9.67 -0.26 1.87
CA LEU A 102 10.00 -0.05 0.47
C LEU A 102 10.54 -1.35 -0.12
N VAL A 103 9.88 -1.87 -1.15
CA VAL A 103 10.24 -3.12 -1.79
C VAL A 103 10.59 -2.87 -3.26
N GLU A 104 11.79 -3.27 -3.67
CA GLU A 104 12.26 -3.08 -5.04
C GLU A 104 11.39 -3.83 -6.05
N LEU A 105 10.86 -3.09 -7.02
CA LEU A 105 10.06 -3.60 -8.11
C LEU A 105 10.95 -4.30 -9.16
N GLY A 106 10.63 -5.54 -9.48
CA GLY A 106 11.51 -6.41 -10.29
C GLY A 106 12.55 -7.16 -9.45
N GLY A 107 12.56 -6.95 -8.13
CA GLY A 107 13.37 -7.72 -7.19
C GLY A 107 12.87 -9.15 -6.96
N PRO A 108 13.54 -9.94 -6.11
CA PRO A 108 13.21 -11.35 -5.88
C PRO A 108 11.81 -11.58 -5.30
N PHE A 109 11.27 -10.60 -4.56
CA PHE A 109 9.95 -10.70 -3.93
C PHE A 109 8.81 -10.39 -4.92
N VAL A 110 8.99 -9.40 -5.79
CA VAL A 110 8.04 -9.02 -6.84
C VAL A 110 8.78 -8.93 -8.18
N PRO A 111 9.04 -10.08 -8.83
CA PRO A 111 9.89 -10.14 -10.03
C PRO A 111 9.23 -9.55 -11.29
N ARG A 112 7.92 -9.23 -11.21
CA ARG A 112 7.18 -8.63 -12.33
C ARG A 112 6.44 -7.39 -11.87
N PHE A 113 6.17 -6.49 -12.80
CA PHE A 113 5.22 -5.41 -12.57
C PHE A 113 3.81 -5.98 -12.31
N PRO A 114 3.16 -5.64 -11.19
CA PRO A 114 1.77 -6.01 -10.97
C PRO A 114 0.87 -5.20 -11.89
N GLU A 115 -0.32 -5.72 -12.17
CA GLU A 115 -1.42 -4.90 -12.68
C GLU A 115 -1.84 -3.87 -11.62
N VAL A 116 -2.07 -2.62 -12.04
CA VAL A 116 -2.35 -1.51 -11.15
C VAL A 116 -3.48 -0.64 -11.67
N VAL A 117 -4.12 0.09 -10.76
CA VAL A 117 -5.05 1.20 -11.06
C VAL A 117 -4.54 2.49 -10.43
N GLY A 118 -4.92 3.63 -10.99
CA GLY A 118 -4.54 4.94 -10.45
C GLY A 118 -5.13 5.15 -9.04
N PHE A 119 -4.34 5.71 -8.13
CA PHE A 119 -4.75 6.01 -6.76
C PHE A 119 -4.02 7.26 -6.26
N GLY A 120 -4.77 8.37 -6.12
CA GLY A 120 -4.19 9.68 -5.88
C GLY A 120 -3.20 10.06 -6.98
N GLU A 121 -1.99 10.49 -6.59
CA GLU A 121 -0.90 10.82 -7.52
C GLU A 121 -0.07 9.59 -7.95
N GLY A 122 -0.35 8.41 -7.39
CA GLY A 122 0.35 7.16 -7.64
C GLY A 122 -0.59 6.04 -8.14
N TYR A 123 -0.27 4.82 -7.76
CA TYR A 123 -0.90 3.59 -8.23
C TYR A 123 -1.08 2.58 -7.09
N VAL A 124 -2.13 1.79 -7.14
CA VAL A 124 -2.37 0.67 -6.22
C VAL A 124 -2.49 -0.63 -7.00
N ALA A 125 -1.92 -1.71 -6.47
CA ALA A 125 -2.09 -3.05 -7.04
C ALA A 125 -3.58 -3.42 -7.11
N THR A 126 -4.02 -4.05 -8.20
CA THR A 126 -5.42 -4.49 -8.35
C THR A 126 -5.77 -5.57 -7.32
N LEU A 127 -7.07 -5.75 -7.03
CA LEU A 127 -7.50 -6.84 -6.14
C LEU A 127 -7.01 -8.23 -6.59
N PRO A 128 -7.07 -8.62 -7.89
CA PRO A 128 -6.48 -9.87 -8.36
C PRO A 128 -4.98 -10.00 -8.04
N GLU A 129 -4.21 -8.92 -8.18
CA GLU A 129 -2.79 -8.92 -7.81
C GLU A 129 -2.59 -9.07 -6.30
N LEU A 130 -3.40 -8.40 -5.48
CA LEU A 130 -3.34 -8.58 -4.02
C LEU A 130 -3.66 -10.02 -3.60
N VAL A 131 -4.66 -10.66 -4.23
CA VAL A 131 -4.99 -12.07 -4.03
C VAL A 131 -3.80 -12.95 -4.41
N ARG A 132 -3.19 -12.72 -5.57
CA ARG A 132 -2.04 -13.50 -6.04
C ARG A 132 -0.83 -13.37 -5.11
N LEU A 133 -0.50 -12.14 -4.69
CA LEU A 133 0.60 -11.88 -3.76
C LEU A 133 0.35 -12.55 -2.41
N ARG A 134 -0.88 -12.48 -1.89
CA ARG A 134 -1.25 -13.15 -0.63
C ARG A 134 -1.20 -14.68 -0.75
N ALA A 135 -1.61 -15.26 -1.89
CA ALA A 135 -1.47 -16.69 -2.14
C ALA A 135 -0.01 -17.14 -2.09
N SER A 136 0.90 -16.35 -2.68
CA SER A 136 2.34 -16.63 -2.64
C SER A 136 2.88 -16.63 -1.20
N THR A 137 2.50 -15.64 -0.39
CA THR A 137 2.86 -15.59 1.04
C THR A 137 2.34 -16.81 1.79
N LEU A 138 1.07 -17.17 1.56
CA LEU A 138 0.41 -18.29 2.26
C LEU A 138 1.14 -19.62 2.04
N VAL A 139 1.55 -19.89 0.79
CA VAL A 139 2.26 -21.13 0.44
C VAL A 139 3.68 -21.15 1.01
N GLY A 140 4.38 -20.01 1.04
CA GLY A 140 5.78 -19.96 1.46
C GLY A 140 5.99 -19.90 2.96
N ARG A 141 5.28 -19.00 3.65
CA ARG A 141 5.54 -18.63 5.06
C ARG A 141 4.28 -18.28 5.85
N GLY A 142 3.10 -18.61 5.34
CA GLY A 142 1.85 -18.10 5.85
C GLY A 142 1.49 -18.59 7.24
N ASP A 143 0.77 -17.75 7.98
CA ASP A 143 0.13 -18.11 9.23
C ASP A 143 -1.41 -18.10 9.15
N ALA A 144 -2.08 -18.28 10.30
CA ALA A 144 -3.54 -18.25 10.35
C ALA A 144 -4.14 -16.89 9.96
N SER A 145 -3.43 -15.79 10.25
CA SER A 145 -3.86 -14.45 9.86
C SER A 145 -3.74 -14.24 8.35
N ASP A 146 -2.70 -14.79 7.72
CA ASP A 146 -2.56 -14.80 6.27
C ASP A 146 -3.68 -15.56 5.56
N HIS A 147 -4.12 -16.68 6.15
CA HIS A 147 -5.24 -17.45 5.61
C HIS A 147 -6.56 -16.65 5.66
N ILE A 148 -6.84 -15.99 6.80
CA ILE A 148 -8.02 -15.13 6.96
C ILE A 148 -7.99 -13.98 5.95
N ASP A 149 -6.85 -13.32 5.82
CA ASP A 149 -6.63 -12.24 4.86
C ASP A 149 -6.84 -12.72 3.41
N PHE A 150 -6.33 -13.91 3.07
CA PHE A 150 -6.50 -14.48 1.75
C PHE A 150 -7.98 -14.74 1.43
N VAL A 151 -8.72 -15.36 2.34
CA VAL A 151 -10.15 -15.64 2.16
C VAL A 151 -10.95 -14.35 2.01
N LEU A 152 -10.65 -13.32 2.81
CA LEU A 152 -11.28 -12.00 2.71
C LEU A 152 -11.02 -11.37 1.34
N LEU A 153 -9.75 -11.28 0.92
CA LEU A 153 -9.37 -10.73 -0.38
C LEU A 153 -10.04 -11.45 -1.54
N LEU A 154 -10.09 -12.78 -1.48
CA LEU A 154 -10.71 -13.60 -2.51
C LEU A 154 -12.22 -13.36 -2.60
N SER A 155 -12.89 -13.20 -1.45
CA SER A 155 -14.31 -12.87 -1.39
C SER A 155 -14.61 -11.50 -2.01
N GLU A 156 -13.82 -10.49 -1.68
CA GLU A 156 -13.98 -9.13 -2.21
C GLU A 156 -13.67 -9.05 -3.71
N ALA A 157 -12.60 -9.70 -4.17
CA ALA A 157 -12.29 -9.79 -5.60
C ALA A 157 -13.41 -10.46 -6.39
N ARG A 158 -14.01 -11.53 -5.85
CA ARG A 158 -15.16 -12.19 -6.45
C ARG A 158 -16.38 -11.27 -6.52
N GLN A 159 -16.66 -10.53 -5.45
CA GLN A 159 -17.80 -9.62 -5.42
C GLN A 159 -17.64 -8.45 -6.41
N GLN A 160 -16.44 -7.86 -6.52
CA GLN A 160 -16.17 -6.81 -7.50
C GLN A 160 -16.39 -7.30 -8.95
N ASN A 161 -15.93 -8.51 -9.26
CA ASN A 161 -16.13 -9.10 -10.60
C ASN A 161 -17.62 -9.38 -10.90
N ILE A 162 -18.40 -9.81 -9.91
CA ILE A 162 -19.85 -9.97 -10.08
C ILE A 162 -20.50 -8.61 -10.36
N ASN A 163 -20.10 -7.57 -9.63
CA ASN A 163 -20.67 -6.23 -9.78
C ASN A 163 -20.32 -5.62 -11.16
N SER A 164 -19.10 -5.79 -11.66
CA SER A 164 -18.70 -5.30 -12.98
C SER A 164 -19.52 -5.96 -14.10
N LEU A 165 -19.66 -7.29 -14.08
CA LEU A 165 -20.47 -8.04 -15.04
C LEU A 165 -21.96 -7.65 -15.01
N SER A 166 -22.48 -7.28 -13.84
CA SER A 166 -23.87 -6.83 -13.67
C SER A 166 -24.10 -5.45 -14.30
N SER A 167 -23.12 -4.56 -14.17
CA SER A 167 -23.15 -3.20 -14.73
C SER A 167 -23.01 -3.14 -16.24
N GLU A 168 -22.33 -4.13 -16.84
CA GLU A 168 -22.21 -4.28 -18.30
C GLU A 168 -23.49 -4.82 -18.95
N ARG A 169 -24.25 -5.66 -18.24
CA ARG A 169 -25.53 -6.21 -18.73
C ARG A 169 -26.71 -5.24 -18.68
N THR A 170 -26.56 -4.11 -17.99
CA THR A 170 -27.59 -3.07 -17.82
C THR A 170 -27.34 -1.83 -18.70
N ARG A 171 -26.29 -1.86 -19.54
CA ARG A 171 -26.04 -0.89 -20.62
C ARG A 171 -26.44 -1.46 -21.97
#